data_AF-A0A9J7WXT8-F1
#
_entry.id   AF-A0A9J7WXT8-F1
#
_cell.length_a   1.000
_cell.length_b   1.000
_cell.length_c   1.000
_cell.angle_alpha   90.00
_cell.angle_beta   90.00
_cell.angle_gamma   90.00
#
_symmetry.space_group_name_H-M   'P 1'
#
loop_
_entity.id
_entity.type
_entity.pdbx_description
1 polymer ?
#
loop_
_entity_poly.entity_id
_entity_poly.type
_entity_poly.pdbx_seq_one_letter_code
_entity_poly.pdbx_strand_id
1 'polypeptide(L)'
;MARFPSMDDKCAVLYLSRLQPDDLNLDHLTDSKRQKIQQLHLTYNRLLLLPPSVCFLCNLEYLDISNNALTVIPDDIMRLTNLKTFVAKNNLLDESSFPKEFERMQVKTLNLSGNRFEEIPQQFLKMTTLQSLSLGGNRLKNIPAEIENLTSLELLYLGGNLISFIPPEVANLTSLRYLVLCDNRIQSIPPQLNKLHSLLSLSLHNNLLTFLPREILSLVHLQELSLRGNPLVVRFIKDMTYDPPSLTELAGRTIKSQNLPFSSCDLPSNLNHYLNLASKCPNPKCAGVYFDSCVRHIKFVDFCGKYRLPLMHYLCSPQCSSPCSSNPQSDAESEDENSVPADRLQRVLLG
;
A
#
# COMPACT_ATOMS: atom_id res chain seq x y z
N MET A 1 17.75 3.06 -44.76
CA MET A 1 17.11 4.33 -44.33
C MET A 1 15.86 4.00 -43.55
N ALA A 2 15.99 3.73 -42.24
CA ALA A 2 14.84 3.56 -41.38
C ALA A 2 14.17 4.94 -41.20
N ARG A 3 12.90 5.06 -41.58
CA ARG A 3 12.08 6.23 -41.28
C ARG A 3 11.98 6.32 -39.76
N PHE A 4 12.47 7.42 -39.19
CA PHE A 4 12.16 7.79 -37.80
C PHE A 4 10.64 7.70 -37.60
N PRO A 5 10.13 6.96 -36.60
CA PRO A 5 8.73 7.05 -36.25
C PRO A 5 8.45 8.49 -35.81
N SER A 6 7.33 9.04 -36.29
CA SER A 6 6.84 10.40 -36.14
C SER A 6 7.46 11.20 -34.99
N MET A 7 8.42 12.08 -35.31
CA MET A 7 8.60 13.29 -34.50
C MET A 7 7.37 14.15 -34.75
N ASP A 8 6.48 14.24 -33.77
CA ASP A 8 5.51 15.34 -33.76
C ASP A 8 6.33 16.63 -33.70
N ASP A 9 6.22 17.50 -34.71
CA ASP A 9 6.98 18.76 -34.79
C ASP A 9 6.66 19.75 -33.64
N LYS A 10 5.75 19.36 -32.73
CA LYS A 10 5.39 20.05 -31.48
C LYS A 10 5.90 19.35 -30.21
N CYS A 11 6.40 18.12 -30.27
CA CYS A 11 6.56 17.28 -29.09
C CYS A 11 8.02 17.16 -28.63
N ALA A 12 8.24 17.52 -27.38
CA ALA A 12 9.46 17.24 -26.61
C ALA A 12 9.59 15.74 -26.25
N VAL A 13 9.00 14.84 -27.04
CA VAL A 13 8.88 13.40 -26.74
C VAL A 13 9.42 12.60 -27.90
N LEU A 14 10.30 11.64 -27.61
CA LEU A 14 10.90 10.75 -28.59
C LEU A 14 10.55 9.29 -28.25
N TYR A 15 9.78 8.65 -29.13
CA TYR A 15 9.42 7.23 -29.02
C TYR A 15 10.30 6.39 -29.93
N LEU A 16 11.14 5.55 -29.34
CA LEU A 16 12.02 4.62 -30.02
C LEU A 16 11.84 3.24 -29.38
N SER A 17 10.61 2.72 -29.40
CA SER A 17 10.26 1.45 -28.77
C SER A 17 10.02 0.36 -29.82
N ARG A 18 10.31 -0.91 -29.48
CA ARG A 18 10.19 -2.09 -30.37
C ARG A 18 11.10 -2.05 -31.61
N LEU A 19 12.24 -1.38 -31.50
CA LEU A 19 13.27 -1.33 -32.53
C LEU A 19 14.34 -2.39 -32.25
N GLN A 20 15.04 -2.84 -33.30
CA GLN A 20 16.26 -3.64 -33.09
C GLN A 20 17.36 -2.74 -32.51
N PRO A 21 18.30 -3.29 -31.71
CA PRO A 21 19.43 -2.53 -31.18
C PRO A 21 20.20 -1.73 -32.25
N ASP A 22 20.39 -2.32 -33.43
CA ASP A 22 21.13 -1.69 -34.54
C ASP A 22 20.39 -0.49 -35.17
N ASP A 23 19.07 -0.41 -35.00
CA ASP A 23 18.24 0.69 -35.49
C ASP A 23 18.16 1.86 -34.49
N LEU A 24 18.65 1.67 -33.26
CA LEU A 24 18.69 2.68 -32.19
C LEU A 24 19.90 3.59 -32.34
N ASN A 25 19.91 4.40 -33.40
CA ASN A 25 20.94 5.39 -33.62
C ASN A 25 20.44 6.82 -33.33
N LEU A 26 20.87 7.38 -32.20
CA LEU A 26 20.61 8.77 -31.79
C LEU A 26 21.70 9.74 -32.27
N ASP A 27 22.81 9.25 -32.84
CA ASP A 27 23.93 10.09 -33.27
C ASP A 27 23.54 11.03 -34.42
N HIS A 28 22.57 10.61 -35.24
CA HIS A 28 22.04 11.42 -36.35
C HIS A 28 21.15 12.60 -35.91
N LEU A 29 20.81 12.72 -34.61
CA LEU A 29 20.07 13.87 -34.11
C LEU A 29 20.95 15.12 -34.08
N THR A 30 20.51 16.19 -34.74
CA THR A 30 21.14 17.52 -34.65
C THR A 30 21.06 18.06 -33.22
N ASP A 31 22.02 18.88 -32.81
CA ASP A 31 22.07 19.47 -31.46
C ASP A 31 20.78 20.23 -31.10
N SER A 32 20.21 20.93 -32.09
CA SER A 32 18.93 21.64 -31.96
C SER A 32 17.75 20.71 -31.64
N LYS A 33 17.77 19.46 -32.09
CA LYS A 33 16.74 18.46 -31.78
C LYS A 33 17.00 17.83 -30.41
N ARG A 34 18.27 17.53 -30.09
CA ARG A 34 18.67 16.98 -28.78
C ARG A 34 18.21 17.88 -27.62
N GLN A 35 18.37 19.20 -27.77
CA GLN A 35 17.95 20.18 -26.76
C GLN A 35 16.43 20.29 -26.58
N LYS A 36 15.62 19.87 -27.56
CA LYS A 36 14.15 19.91 -27.47
C LYS A 36 13.56 18.68 -26.79
N ILE A 37 14.29 17.58 -26.70
CA ILE A 37 13.78 16.31 -26.16
C ILE A 37 13.76 16.39 -24.63
N GLN A 38 12.57 16.23 -24.06
CA GLN A 38 12.31 16.16 -22.63
C GLN A 38 11.87 14.76 -22.18
N GLN A 39 11.33 13.94 -23.08
CA GLN A 39 10.87 12.59 -22.77
C GLN A 39 11.41 11.58 -23.79
N LEU A 40 11.90 10.45 -23.32
CA LEU A 40 12.46 9.39 -24.15
C LEU A 40 11.92 8.03 -23.73
N HIS A 41 11.38 7.28 -24.69
CA HIS A 41 10.85 5.93 -24.49
C HIS A 41 11.60 4.91 -25.35
N LEU A 42 12.39 4.06 -24.71
CA LEU A 42 13.21 2.99 -25.30
C LEU A 42 12.68 1.60 -24.90
N THR A 43 11.38 1.39 -24.93
CA THR A 43 10.78 0.15 -24.42
C THR A 43 10.84 -1.00 -25.43
N TYR A 44 10.99 -2.24 -24.97
CA TYR A 44 10.95 -3.44 -25.84
C TYR A 44 12.02 -3.49 -26.95
N ASN A 45 13.22 -2.97 -26.70
CA ASN A 45 14.30 -2.91 -27.68
C ASN A 45 15.37 -3.99 -27.52
N ARG A 46 15.22 -4.88 -26.52
CA ARG A 46 16.21 -5.94 -26.19
C ARG A 46 17.63 -5.39 -25.94
N LEU A 47 17.74 -4.15 -25.45
CA LEU A 47 19.02 -3.51 -25.17
C LEU A 47 19.75 -4.23 -24.04
N LEU A 48 21.03 -4.55 -24.25
CA LEU A 48 21.93 -5.06 -23.21
C LEU A 48 22.60 -3.93 -22.42
N LEU A 49 22.87 -2.82 -23.09
CA LEU A 49 23.46 -1.60 -22.53
C LEU A 49 22.66 -0.38 -22.99
N LEU A 50 22.63 0.65 -22.17
CA LEU A 50 22.05 1.93 -22.56
C LEU A 50 22.99 2.62 -23.56
N PRO A 51 22.51 3.05 -24.75
CA PRO A 51 23.35 3.77 -25.71
C PRO A 51 23.92 5.06 -25.09
N PRO A 52 25.23 5.32 -25.17
CA PRO A 52 25.85 6.52 -24.59
C PRO A 52 25.24 7.83 -25.11
N SER A 53 24.72 7.80 -26.33
CA SER A 53 24.04 8.91 -26.97
C SER A 53 22.83 9.45 -26.20
N VAL A 54 22.17 8.62 -25.38
CA VAL A 54 21.05 9.02 -24.51
C VAL A 54 21.52 10.03 -23.45
N CYS A 55 22.75 9.87 -22.95
CA CYS A 55 23.31 10.71 -21.91
C CYS A 55 23.63 12.14 -22.39
N PHE A 56 23.54 12.44 -23.69
CA PHE A 56 23.69 13.80 -24.23
C PHE A 56 22.38 14.60 -24.29
N LEU A 57 21.25 14.01 -23.86
CA LEU A 57 19.95 14.69 -23.83
C LEU A 57 19.78 15.49 -22.53
N CYS A 58 20.54 16.58 -22.35
CA CYS A 58 20.63 17.31 -21.08
C CYS A 58 19.30 17.88 -20.54
N ASN A 59 18.29 18.05 -21.39
CA ASN A 59 16.96 18.57 -21.01
C ASN A 59 15.94 17.44 -20.75
N LEU A 60 16.38 16.19 -20.71
CA LEU A 60 15.53 15.05 -20.47
C LEU A 60 14.97 15.06 -19.05
N GLU A 61 13.65 15.10 -18.93
CA GLU A 61 12.91 15.02 -17.67
C GLU A 61 12.36 13.61 -17.40
N TYR A 62 12.08 12.85 -18.46
CA TYR A 62 11.49 11.51 -18.39
C TYR A 62 12.27 10.52 -19.25
N LEU A 63 12.69 9.40 -18.66
CA LEU A 63 13.37 8.32 -19.35
C LEU A 63 12.73 6.98 -19.00
N ASP A 64 12.21 6.29 -20.01
CA ASP A 64 11.69 4.93 -19.89
C ASP A 64 12.50 3.96 -20.75
N ILE A 65 13.16 3.01 -20.10
CA ILE A 65 13.99 1.96 -20.70
C ILE A 65 13.45 0.56 -20.35
N SER A 66 12.16 0.46 -20.09
CA SER A 66 11.51 -0.77 -19.63
C SER A 66 11.48 -1.90 -20.68
N ASN A 67 11.43 -3.15 -20.22
CA ASN A 67 11.35 -4.35 -21.07
C ASN A 67 12.55 -4.47 -22.01
N ASN A 68 13.75 -4.31 -21.46
CA ASN A 68 15.01 -4.59 -22.14
C ASN A 68 15.77 -5.70 -21.40
N ALA A 69 17.05 -5.89 -21.73
CA ALA A 69 17.92 -6.85 -21.07
C ALA A 69 19.09 -6.14 -20.39
N LEU A 70 18.87 -4.91 -19.90
CA LEU A 70 19.92 -4.06 -19.33
C LEU A 70 20.45 -4.68 -18.04
N THR A 71 21.77 -4.79 -17.95
CA THR A 71 22.48 -5.27 -16.76
C THR A 71 23.20 -4.17 -16.01
N VAL A 72 23.47 -3.02 -16.64
CA VAL A 72 24.19 -1.89 -16.04
C VAL A 72 23.63 -0.59 -16.60
N ILE A 73 23.51 0.42 -15.72
CA ILE A 73 23.28 1.81 -16.09
C ILE A 73 24.64 2.52 -16.11
N PRO A 74 25.03 3.18 -17.23
CA PRO A 74 26.34 3.81 -17.35
C PRO A 74 26.48 5.03 -16.44
N ASP A 75 27.71 5.32 -15.98
CA ASP A 75 28.03 6.49 -15.15
C ASP A 75 27.64 7.81 -15.82
N ASP A 76 27.70 7.89 -17.16
CA ASP A 76 27.27 9.05 -17.94
C ASP A 76 25.78 9.41 -17.75
N ILE A 77 24.94 8.54 -17.17
CA ILE A 77 23.55 8.88 -16.83
C ILE A 77 23.46 10.12 -15.93
N MET A 78 24.49 10.39 -15.15
CA MET A 78 24.58 11.55 -14.26
C MET A 78 24.57 12.90 -15.01
N ARG A 79 24.82 12.91 -16.32
CA ARG A 79 24.70 14.12 -17.16
C ARG A 79 23.26 14.61 -17.29
N LEU A 80 22.29 13.74 -17.05
CA LEU A 80 20.85 14.04 -17.13
C LEU A 80 20.37 14.74 -15.85
N THR A 81 20.86 15.95 -15.61
CA THR A 81 20.62 16.70 -14.35
C THR A 81 19.16 17.11 -14.17
N ASN A 82 18.38 17.21 -15.25
CA ASN A 82 16.97 17.58 -15.22
C ASN A 82 16.01 16.36 -15.09
N LEU A 83 16.56 15.15 -14.96
CA LEU A 83 15.74 13.93 -14.94
C LEU A 83 14.88 13.86 -13.68
N LYS A 84 13.56 13.91 -13.86
CA LYS A 84 12.57 13.83 -12.78
C LYS A 84 12.02 12.42 -12.63
N THR A 85 11.90 11.68 -13.74
CA THR A 85 11.30 10.36 -13.76
C THR A 85 12.19 9.37 -14.52
N PHE A 86 12.60 8.31 -13.82
CA PHE A 86 13.39 7.23 -14.38
C PHE A 86 12.66 5.90 -14.22
N VAL A 87 12.35 5.25 -15.34
CA VAL A 87 11.60 3.99 -15.41
C VAL A 87 12.45 2.95 -16.13
N ALA A 88 12.83 1.88 -15.43
CA ALA A 88 13.61 0.78 -15.99
C ALA A 88 13.02 -0.57 -15.56
N LYS A 89 11.72 -0.76 -15.82
CA LYS A 89 11.02 -1.99 -15.43
C LYS A 89 11.47 -3.18 -16.28
N ASN A 90 11.34 -4.40 -15.76
CA ASN A 90 11.55 -5.63 -16.53
C ASN A 90 12.90 -5.63 -17.27
N ASN A 91 13.97 -5.45 -16.51
CA ASN A 91 15.36 -5.54 -16.99
C ASN A 91 16.11 -6.58 -16.15
N LEU A 92 17.43 -6.63 -16.27
CA LEU A 92 18.29 -7.53 -15.52
C LEU A 92 19.14 -6.78 -14.48
N LEU A 93 18.66 -5.62 -14.01
CA LEU A 93 19.38 -4.76 -13.08
C LEU A 93 19.41 -5.37 -11.67
N ASP A 94 20.50 -5.12 -10.97
CA ASP A 94 20.77 -5.49 -9.58
C ASP A 94 21.37 -4.31 -8.81
N GLU A 95 21.72 -4.53 -7.54
CA GLU A 95 22.27 -3.50 -6.65
C GLU A 95 23.60 -2.90 -7.12
N SER A 96 24.36 -3.61 -7.97
CA SER A 96 25.64 -3.17 -8.52
C SER A 96 25.49 -2.42 -9.86
N SER A 97 24.28 -2.43 -10.43
CA SER A 97 24.01 -1.91 -11.77
C SER A 97 23.98 -0.38 -11.84
N PHE A 98 24.05 0.32 -10.71
CA PHE A 98 23.92 1.78 -10.63
C PHE A 98 25.24 2.45 -10.20
N PRO A 99 25.55 3.63 -10.76
CA PRO A 99 26.72 4.42 -10.34
C PRO A 99 26.68 4.75 -8.84
N LYS A 100 27.85 4.78 -8.19
CA LYS A 100 27.94 5.14 -6.76
C LYS A 100 27.43 6.54 -6.46
N GLU A 101 27.59 7.46 -7.40
CA GLU A 101 27.18 8.86 -7.25
C GLU A 101 25.72 9.11 -7.69
N PHE A 102 24.95 8.05 -7.97
CA PHE A 102 23.53 8.18 -8.37
C PHE A 102 22.67 8.88 -7.30
N GLU A 103 23.11 8.86 -6.04
CA GLU A 103 22.53 9.62 -4.92
C GLU A 103 22.45 11.14 -5.18
N ARG A 104 23.29 11.69 -6.08
CA ARG A 104 23.31 13.13 -6.40
C ARG A 104 22.20 13.54 -7.39
N MET A 105 21.55 12.58 -8.05
CA MET A 105 20.49 12.90 -8.99
C MET A 105 19.22 13.34 -8.26
N GLN A 106 18.53 14.35 -8.79
CA GLN A 106 17.29 14.89 -8.20
C GLN A 106 16.03 14.23 -8.77
N VAL A 107 16.07 12.90 -8.92
CA VAL A 107 14.94 12.13 -9.45
C VAL A 107 13.82 12.13 -8.40
N LYS A 108 12.59 12.36 -8.87
CA LYS A 108 11.37 12.33 -8.04
C LYS A 108 10.67 10.97 -8.10
N THR A 109 10.74 10.30 -9.25
CA THR A 109 10.08 9.01 -9.47
C THR A 109 11.07 8.00 -10.03
N LEU A 110 11.30 6.93 -9.27
CA LEU A 110 12.17 5.83 -9.64
C LEU A 110 11.38 4.53 -9.68
N ASN A 111 11.31 3.91 -10.86
CA ASN A 111 10.59 2.65 -11.04
C ASN A 111 11.49 1.58 -11.65
N LEU A 112 11.87 0.62 -10.81
CA LEU A 112 12.79 -0.48 -11.09
C LEU A 112 12.10 -1.84 -10.87
N SER A 113 10.78 -1.89 -11.07
CA SER A 113 10.00 -3.12 -10.85
C SER A 113 10.36 -4.20 -11.87
N GLY A 114 10.39 -5.48 -11.47
CA GLY A 114 10.67 -6.61 -12.37
C GLY A 114 12.16 -6.76 -12.71
N ASN A 115 13.06 -6.48 -11.77
CA ASN A 115 14.50 -6.63 -11.94
C ASN A 115 15.04 -7.76 -11.04
N ARG A 116 16.31 -7.72 -10.64
CA ARG A 116 16.98 -8.76 -9.86
C ARG A 116 17.51 -8.29 -8.50
N PHE A 117 17.08 -7.12 -8.02
CA PHE A 117 17.54 -6.57 -6.74
C PHE A 117 17.28 -7.53 -5.57
N GLU A 118 18.32 -7.90 -4.84
CA GLU A 118 18.21 -8.63 -3.57
C GLU A 118 18.16 -7.69 -2.36
N GLU A 119 18.71 -6.48 -2.51
CA GLU A 119 18.72 -5.41 -1.52
C GLU A 119 18.40 -4.05 -2.17
N ILE A 120 17.95 -3.08 -1.36
CA ILE A 120 17.77 -1.71 -1.82
C ILE A 120 19.14 -1.02 -1.81
N PRO A 121 19.65 -0.51 -2.94
CA PRO A 121 20.94 0.18 -2.99
C PRO A 121 21.01 1.40 -2.05
N GLN A 122 22.11 1.52 -1.32
CA GLN A 122 22.36 2.60 -0.36
C GLN A 122 22.29 4.00 -1.00
N GLN A 123 22.62 4.09 -2.28
CA GLN A 123 22.53 5.31 -3.08
C GLN A 123 21.09 5.83 -3.15
N PHE A 124 20.10 4.93 -3.26
CA PHE A 124 18.69 5.33 -3.36
C PHE A 124 18.15 5.85 -2.04
N LEU A 125 18.66 5.32 -0.91
CA LEU A 125 18.24 5.69 0.44
C LEU A 125 18.68 7.12 0.83
N LYS A 126 19.58 7.73 0.06
CA LYS A 126 20.04 9.12 0.29
C LYS A 126 19.35 10.14 -0.62
N MET A 127 18.48 9.70 -1.53
CA MET A 127 17.79 10.58 -2.47
C MET A 127 16.58 11.25 -1.82
N THR A 128 16.81 12.31 -1.03
CA THR A 128 15.77 13.01 -0.26
C THR A 128 14.68 13.68 -1.11
N THR A 129 14.90 13.86 -2.41
CA THR A 129 13.92 14.39 -3.38
C THR A 129 12.94 13.34 -3.89
N LEU A 130 13.17 12.05 -3.58
CA LEU A 130 12.40 10.96 -4.13
C LEU A 130 10.98 10.93 -3.52
N GLN A 131 9.98 11.01 -4.39
CA GLN A 131 8.55 10.99 -4.03
C GLN A 131 7.90 9.63 -4.31
N SER A 132 8.43 8.89 -5.27
CA SER A 132 7.90 7.57 -5.63
C SER A 132 9.03 6.60 -5.91
N LEU A 133 9.05 5.50 -5.16
CA LEU A 133 9.99 4.39 -5.31
C LEU A 133 9.22 3.10 -5.56
N SER A 134 9.46 2.47 -6.72
CA SER A 134 8.87 1.18 -7.06
C SER A 134 9.95 0.15 -7.35
N LEU A 135 10.02 -0.87 -6.49
CA LEU A 135 10.91 -2.03 -6.60
C LEU A 135 10.09 -3.33 -6.56
N GLY A 136 8.88 -3.33 -7.09
CA GLY A 136 8.03 -4.52 -7.09
C GLY A 136 8.55 -5.63 -8.00
N GLY A 137 8.23 -6.89 -7.72
CA GLY A 137 8.66 -8.02 -8.57
C GLY A 137 10.18 -8.20 -8.60
N ASN A 138 10.86 -7.97 -7.48
CA ASN A 138 12.29 -8.18 -7.30
C ASN A 138 12.53 -9.36 -6.32
N ARG A 139 13.71 -9.45 -5.73
CA ARG A 139 14.10 -10.49 -4.76
C ARG A 139 14.46 -9.91 -3.40
N LEU A 140 13.91 -8.73 -3.08
CA LEU A 140 14.23 -8.01 -1.85
C LEU A 140 13.87 -8.84 -0.63
N LYS A 141 14.85 -9.07 0.26
CA LYS A 141 14.64 -9.85 1.50
C LYS A 141 14.26 -8.96 2.69
N ASN A 142 14.76 -7.73 2.71
CA ASN A 142 14.59 -6.79 3.82
C ASN A 142 14.39 -5.37 3.29
N ILE A 143 13.76 -4.53 4.11
CA ILE A 143 13.77 -3.08 3.95
C ILE A 143 14.84 -2.55 4.91
N PRO A 144 15.84 -1.78 4.44
CA PRO A 144 16.87 -1.20 5.29
C PRO A 144 16.32 -0.11 6.21
N ALA A 145 16.93 0.10 7.36
CA ALA A 145 16.51 1.12 8.34
C ALA A 145 16.65 2.54 7.77
N GLU A 146 17.65 2.75 6.92
CA GLU A 146 17.96 4.02 6.25
C GLU A 146 16.86 4.48 5.27
N ILE A 147 15.80 3.68 5.06
CA ILE A 147 14.61 4.11 4.32
C ILE A 147 13.99 5.37 4.94
N GLU A 148 14.15 5.59 6.26
CA GLU A 148 13.66 6.79 6.95
C GLU A 148 14.18 8.11 6.39
N ASN A 149 15.33 8.08 5.69
CA ASN A 149 15.92 9.28 5.08
C ASN A 149 15.09 9.81 3.89
N LEU A 150 14.19 9.00 3.33
CA LEU A 150 13.35 9.38 2.18
C LEU A 150 12.11 10.18 2.64
N THR A 151 12.33 11.31 3.31
CA THR A 151 11.28 12.10 3.96
C THR A 151 10.20 12.66 3.01
N SER A 152 10.54 12.81 1.72
CA SER A 152 9.60 13.25 0.68
C SER A 152 8.81 12.11 0.03
N LEU A 153 9.02 10.85 0.44
CA LEU A 153 8.44 9.69 -0.22
C LEU A 153 6.93 9.59 0.03
N GLU A 154 6.14 9.66 -1.04
CA GLU A 154 4.68 9.53 -1.01
C GLU A 154 4.21 8.12 -1.39
N LEU A 155 4.97 7.42 -2.23
CA LEU A 155 4.64 6.08 -2.72
C LEU A 155 5.84 5.15 -2.58
N LEU A 156 5.65 4.06 -1.84
CA LEU A 156 6.60 2.95 -1.72
C LEU A 156 5.94 1.66 -2.20
N TYR A 157 6.38 1.16 -3.35
CA TYR A 157 5.89 -0.09 -3.94
C TYR A 157 6.97 -1.17 -3.88
N LEU A 158 6.74 -2.16 -3.01
CA LEU A 158 7.63 -3.31 -2.78
C LEU A 158 6.88 -4.65 -2.95
N GLY A 159 5.75 -4.64 -3.65
CA GLY A 159 4.95 -5.86 -3.85
C GLY A 159 5.67 -6.92 -4.69
N GLY A 160 5.43 -8.21 -4.43
CA GLY A 160 6.06 -9.30 -5.19
C GLY A 160 7.56 -9.46 -4.89
N ASN A 161 7.93 -9.43 -3.61
CA ASN A 161 9.31 -9.59 -3.13
C ASN A 161 9.38 -10.75 -2.10
N LEU A 162 10.49 -10.84 -1.37
CA LEU A 162 10.73 -11.86 -0.34
C LEU A 162 10.80 -11.26 1.07
N ILE A 163 10.18 -10.09 1.28
CA ILE A 163 10.30 -9.32 2.51
C ILE A 163 9.60 -10.04 3.66
N SER A 164 10.32 -10.30 4.75
CA SER A 164 9.80 -11.01 5.93
C SER A 164 9.32 -10.12 7.07
N PHE A 165 9.84 -8.90 7.18
CA PHE A 165 9.46 -7.94 8.22
C PHE A 165 9.47 -6.51 7.67
N ILE A 166 8.66 -5.65 8.29
CA ILE A 166 8.66 -4.21 8.05
C ILE A 166 9.45 -3.57 9.20
N PRO A 167 10.56 -2.85 8.93
CA PRO A 167 11.33 -2.18 9.97
C PRO A 167 10.52 -1.01 10.55
N PRO A 168 10.65 -0.70 11.86
CA PRO A 168 9.92 0.41 12.49
C PRO A 168 10.27 1.78 11.86
N GLU A 169 11.43 1.91 11.22
CA GLU A 169 11.90 3.12 10.53
C GLU A 169 11.02 3.51 9.33
N VAL A 170 10.29 2.57 8.73
CA VAL A 170 9.27 2.90 7.70
C VAL A 170 8.23 3.88 8.24
N ALA A 171 7.98 3.87 9.55
CA ALA A 171 7.05 4.80 10.19
C ALA A 171 7.53 6.26 10.21
N ASN A 172 8.81 6.51 9.94
CA ASN A 172 9.37 7.87 9.89
C ASN A 172 9.14 8.54 8.51
N LEU A 173 8.58 7.82 7.54
CA LEU A 173 8.17 8.34 6.23
C LEU A 173 6.86 9.14 6.34
N THR A 174 6.90 10.32 6.98
CA THR A 174 5.70 11.10 7.31
C THR A 174 4.86 11.53 6.10
N SER A 175 5.48 11.67 4.92
CA SER A 175 4.80 12.02 3.67
C SER A 175 4.15 10.82 2.96
N LEU A 176 4.31 9.59 3.48
CA LEU A 176 3.91 8.37 2.78
C LEU A 176 2.38 8.24 2.73
N ARG A 177 1.85 8.14 1.51
CA ARG A 177 0.43 8.02 1.21
C ARG A 177 0.04 6.61 0.75
N TYR A 178 0.95 5.94 0.05
CA TYR A 178 0.72 4.62 -0.53
C TYR A 178 1.84 3.67 -0.16
N LEU A 179 1.52 2.64 0.62
CA LEU A 179 2.45 1.57 0.99
C LEU A 179 1.96 0.25 0.44
N VAL A 180 2.67 -0.28 -0.57
CA VAL A 180 2.32 -1.53 -1.24
C VAL A 180 3.35 -2.60 -0.93
N LEU A 181 2.94 -3.60 -0.16
CA LEU A 181 3.75 -4.70 0.36
C LEU A 181 3.11 -6.06 0.09
N CYS A 182 2.21 -6.14 -0.91
CA CYS A 182 1.55 -7.37 -1.28
C CYS A 182 2.51 -8.45 -1.81
N ASP A 183 2.09 -9.71 -1.82
CA ASP A 183 2.87 -10.81 -2.39
C ASP A 183 4.30 -10.88 -1.82
N ASN A 184 4.39 -10.89 -0.49
CA ASN A 184 5.63 -10.94 0.28
C ASN A 184 5.54 -12.05 1.35
N ARG A 185 6.47 -12.07 2.32
CA ARG A 185 6.51 -13.05 3.42
C ARG A 185 6.34 -12.41 4.79
N ILE A 186 5.64 -11.27 4.86
CA ILE A 186 5.54 -10.46 6.07
C ILE A 186 4.70 -11.18 7.12
N GLN A 187 5.23 -11.35 8.33
CA GLN A 187 4.57 -12.08 9.42
C GLN A 187 3.86 -11.18 10.42
N SER A 188 4.34 -9.95 10.59
CA SER A 188 3.79 -8.95 11.51
C SER A 188 3.99 -7.53 10.98
N ILE A 189 3.17 -6.62 11.47
CA ILE A 189 3.28 -5.18 11.22
C ILE A 189 3.82 -4.53 12.50
N PRO A 190 4.84 -3.65 12.43
CA PRO A 190 5.35 -2.95 13.60
C PRO A 190 4.29 -1.97 14.15
N PRO A 191 4.11 -1.88 15.47
CA PRO A 191 3.15 -0.96 16.07
C PRO A 191 3.48 0.52 15.78
N GLN A 192 4.75 0.82 15.50
CA GLN A 192 5.23 2.16 15.13
C GLN A 192 4.61 2.67 13.83
N LEU A 193 4.02 1.81 12.99
CA LEU A 193 3.39 2.23 11.74
C LEU A 193 2.26 3.26 11.98
N ASN A 194 1.75 3.39 13.20
CA ASN A 194 0.81 4.44 13.61
C ASN A 194 1.25 5.87 13.31
N LYS A 195 2.56 6.14 13.19
CA LYS A 195 3.09 7.48 12.88
C LYS A 195 2.83 7.92 11.44
N LEU A 196 2.42 7.02 10.55
CA LEU A 196 2.11 7.33 9.16
C LEU A 196 0.75 8.01 9.01
N HIS A 197 0.63 9.22 9.54
CA HIS A 197 -0.63 9.96 9.56
C HIS A 197 -1.17 10.31 8.17
N SER A 198 -0.32 10.40 7.15
CA SER A 198 -0.71 10.70 5.77
C SER A 198 -1.05 9.45 4.94
N LEU A 199 -1.00 8.24 5.52
CA LEU A 199 -1.21 7.00 4.79
C LEU A 199 -2.67 6.85 4.38
N LEU A 200 -2.91 6.73 3.07
CA LEU A 200 -4.24 6.56 2.47
C LEU A 200 -4.50 5.11 2.07
N SER A 201 -3.48 4.38 1.63
CA SER A 201 -3.63 2.99 1.18
C SER A 201 -2.50 2.11 1.70
N LEU A 202 -2.88 0.98 2.31
CA LEU A 202 -1.99 -0.05 2.81
C LEU A 202 -2.36 -1.40 2.19
N SER A 203 -1.50 -1.88 1.29
CA SER A 203 -1.70 -3.17 0.62
C SER A 203 -0.79 -4.25 1.18
N LEU A 204 -1.37 -5.23 1.88
CA LEU A 204 -0.68 -6.32 2.56
C LEU A 204 -1.20 -7.71 2.16
N HIS A 205 -1.98 -7.80 1.08
CA HIS A 205 -2.52 -9.08 0.62
C HIS A 205 -1.41 -10.07 0.24
N ASN A 206 -1.71 -11.37 0.32
CA ASN A 206 -0.80 -12.48 0.05
C ASN A 206 0.51 -12.36 0.84
N ASN A 207 0.37 -12.31 2.17
CA ASN A 207 1.47 -12.33 3.13
C ASN A 207 1.22 -13.43 4.18
N LEU A 208 2.03 -13.46 5.24
CA LEU A 208 1.96 -14.44 6.31
C LEU A 208 1.43 -13.83 7.63
N LEU A 209 0.66 -12.74 7.54
CA LEU A 209 0.15 -12.04 8.71
C LEU A 209 -0.84 -12.91 9.49
N THR A 210 -0.61 -13.03 10.79
CA THR A 210 -1.47 -13.79 11.71
C THR A 210 -2.32 -12.90 12.62
N PHE A 211 -1.89 -11.66 12.85
CA PHE A 211 -2.58 -10.64 13.62
C PHE A 211 -2.22 -9.24 13.09
N LEU A 212 -2.96 -8.23 13.55
CA LEU A 212 -2.69 -6.82 13.33
C LEU A 212 -2.38 -6.14 14.67
N PRO A 213 -1.49 -5.14 14.72
CA PRO A 213 -1.29 -4.31 15.91
C PRO A 213 -2.52 -3.43 16.14
N ARG A 214 -2.87 -3.14 17.40
CA ARG A 214 -3.98 -2.23 17.77
C ARG A 214 -3.77 -0.83 17.20
N GLU A 215 -2.52 -0.44 17.11
CA GLU A 215 -2.00 0.81 16.59
C GLU A 215 -2.39 1.05 15.13
N ILE A 216 -2.79 0.03 14.36
CA ILE A 216 -3.30 0.24 13.00
C ILE A 216 -4.57 1.11 12.99
N LEU A 217 -5.32 1.15 14.10
CA LEU A 217 -6.53 1.96 14.25
C LEU A 217 -6.25 3.46 14.35
N SER A 218 -5.02 3.87 14.67
CA SER A 218 -4.68 5.30 14.74
C SER A 218 -4.31 5.90 13.38
N LEU A 219 -4.33 5.10 12.31
CA LEU A 219 -4.18 5.57 10.93
C LEU A 219 -5.49 6.21 10.45
N VAL A 220 -5.79 7.40 10.96
CA VAL A 220 -7.09 8.07 10.79
C VAL A 220 -7.44 8.39 9.33
N HIS A 221 -6.45 8.60 8.47
CA HIS A 221 -6.63 8.89 7.04
C HIS A 221 -6.54 7.66 6.14
N LEU A 222 -6.35 6.46 6.71
CA LEU A 222 -6.28 5.24 5.91
C LEU A 222 -7.64 4.98 5.28
N GLN A 223 -7.72 4.99 3.95
CA GLN A 223 -8.94 4.77 3.15
C GLN A 223 -9.03 3.33 2.65
N GLU A 224 -7.91 2.69 2.33
CA GLU A 224 -7.87 1.34 1.78
C GLU A 224 -6.89 0.44 2.55
N LEU A 225 -7.38 -0.72 3.02
CA LEU A 225 -6.58 -1.76 3.67
C LEU A 225 -6.83 -3.11 3.01
N SER A 226 -5.80 -3.69 2.40
CA SER A 226 -5.90 -5.00 1.75
C SER A 226 -5.17 -6.09 2.53
N LEU A 227 -5.91 -7.12 2.97
CA LEU A 227 -5.40 -8.21 3.82
C LEU A 227 -5.69 -9.60 3.26
N ARG A 228 -6.38 -9.71 2.11
CA ARG A 228 -6.70 -10.98 1.42
C ARG A 228 -5.48 -11.91 1.36
N GLY A 229 -5.67 -13.22 1.49
CA GLY A 229 -4.58 -14.18 1.31
C GLY A 229 -3.57 -14.20 2.47
N ASN A 230 -3.94 -13.68 3.64
CA ASN A 230 -3.18 -13.83 4.87
C ASN A 230 -3.82 -14.91 5.78
N PRO A 231 -3.02 -15.62 6.60
CA PRO A 231 -3.52 -16.56 7.60
C PRO A 231 -4.59 -15.96 8.55
N LEU A 232 -4.45 -14.68 8.92
CA LEU A 232 -5.44 -13.99 9.77
C LEU A 232 -6.83 -13.98 9.14
N VAL A 233 -6.92 -13.88 7.81
CA VAL A 233 -8.20 -13.84 7.09
C VAL A 233 -8.82 -15.23 6.99
N VAL A 234 -8.00 -16.28 6.84
CA VAL A 234 -8.51 -17.67 6.82
C VAL A 234 -9.06 -18.06 8.19
N ARG A 235 -8.37 -17.70 9.28
CA ARG A 235 -8.89 -17.88 10.65
C ARG A 235 -10.17 -17.07 10.84
N PHE A 236 -10.16 -15.82 10.37
CA PHE A 236 -11.32 -14.94 10.41
C PHE A 236 -12.56 -15.59 9.78
N ILE A 237 -12.42 -16.16 8.57
CA ILE A 237 -13.53 -16.80 7.87
C ILE A 237 -13.94 -18.12 8.53
N LYS A 238 -12.99 -18.94 9.00
CA LYS A 238 -13.29 -20.20 9.70
C LYS A 238 -14.09 -19.98 10.99
N ASP A 239 -13.71 -18.98 11.78
CA ASP A 239 -14.42 -18.68 13.04
C ASP A 239 -15.77 -18.00 12.79
N MET A 240 -15.93 -17.33 11.64
CA MET A 240 -17.21 -16.74 11.23
C MET A 240 -18.16 -17.76 10.61
N THR A 241 -17.63 -18.88 10.12
CA THR A 241 -18.44 -19.92 9.47
C THR A 241 -18.85 -20.97 10.50
N TYR A 242 -20.14 -20.91 10.86
CA TYR A 242 -20.97 -21.96 11.47
C TYR A 242 -21.15 -21.99 12.99
N ASP A 243 -21.58 -20.88 13.58
CA ASP A 243 -22.63 -20.98 14.60
C ASP A 243 -23.95 -20.50 13.99
N PRO A 244 -24.92 -21.39 13.69
CA PRO A 244 -26.25 -20.94 13.33
C PRO A 244 -26.81 -20.10 14.49
N PRO A 245 -27.47 -18.96 14.21
CA PRO A 245 -28.06 -18.14 15.27
C PRO A 245 -28.99 -19.03 16.11
N SER A 246 -28.87 -18.92 17.43
CA SER A 246 -29.74 -19.68 18.34
C SER A 246 -31.21 -19.34 18.05
N LEU A 247 -32.14 -20.26 18.35
CA LEU A 247 -33.57 -19.98 18.21
C LEU A 247 -33.99 -18.72 18.99
N THR A 248 -33.36 -18.45 20.13
CA THR A 248 -33.58 -17.25 20.94
C THR A 248 -33.13 -15.99 20.19
N GLU A 249 -31.97 -16.03 19.55
CA GLU A 249 -31.48 -14.93 18.72
C GLU A 249 -32.36 -14.70 17.48
N LEU A 250 -32.78 -15.77 16.81
CA LEU A 250 -33.67 -15.71 15.64
C LEU A 250 -35.04 -15.13 16.00
N ALA A 251 -35.61 -15.54 17.14
CA ALA A 251 -36.86 -15.01 17.68
C ALA A 251 -36.72 -13.52 18.04
N GLY A 252 -35.64 -13.14 18.72
CA GLY A 252 -35.36 -11.74 19.05
C GLY A 252 -35.17 -10.86 17.81
N ARG A 253 -34.48 -11.38 16.78
CA ARG A 253 -34.32 -10.72 15.48
C ARG A 253 -35.66 -10.49 14.78
N THR A 254 -36.55 -11.47 14.81
CA THR A 254 -37.87 -11.38 14.18
C THR A 254 -38.73 -10.32 14.84
N ILE A 255 -38.79 -10.30 16.18
CA ILE A 255 -39.58 -9.33 16.95
C ILE A 255 -39.13 -7.90 16.67
N LYS A 256 -37.82 -7.64 16.68
CA LYS A 256 -37.26 -6.29 16.47
C LYS A 256 -37.30 -5.84 15.01
N SER A 257 -36.94 -6.70 14.06
CA SER A 257 -36.92 -6.33 12.62
C SER A 257 -38.31 -6.04 12.07
N GLN A 258 -39.34 -6.68 12.61
CA GLN A 258 -40.74 -6.46 12.23
C GLN A 258 -41.46 -5.43 13.13
N ASN A 259 -40.73 -4.78 14.05
CA ASN A 259 -41.30 -3.84 15.04
C ASN A 259 -42.55 -4.38 15.75
N LEU A 260 -42.54 -5.66 16.13
CA LEU A 260 -43.70 -6.28 16.78
C LEU A 260 -43.86 -5.70 18.20
N PRO A 261 -45.06 -5.21 18.56
CA PRO A 261 -45.34 -4.85 19.94
C PRO A 261 -45.37 -6.14 20.78
N PHE A 262 -44.72 -6.11 21.94
CA PHE A 262 -44.72 -7.22 22.90
C PHE A 262 -44.75 -6.69 24.33
N SER A 263 -45.43 -7.41 25.23
CA SER A 263 -45.39 -7.18 26.67
C SER A 263 -44.62 -8.29 27.39
N SER A 264 -44.27 -8.06 28.65
CA SER A 264 -43.54 -9.04 29.47
C SER A 264 -44.32 -10.33 29.75
N CYS A 265 -45.63 -10.32 29.52
CA CYS A 265 -46.52 -11.48 29.64
C CYS A 265 -46.61 -12.30 28.34
N ASP A 266 -46.22 -11.71 27.19
CA ASP A 266 -46.38 -12.33 25.86
C ASP A 266 -45.18 -13.19 25.45
N LEU A 267 -44.01 -12.95 26.06
CA LEU A 267 -42.76 -13.61 25.71
C LEU A 267 -42.23 -14.50 26.83
N PRO A 268 -41.61 -15.65 26.49
CA PRO A 268 -40.85 -16.45 27.44
C PRO A 268 -39.79 -15.62 28.20
N SER A 269 -39.60 -15.90 29.48
CA SER A 269 -38.73 -15.13 30.39
C SER A 269 -37.28 -15.02 29.91
N ASN A 270 -36.75 -16.08 29.28
CA ASN A 270 -35.43 -16.12 28.68
C ASN A 270 -35.30 -15.20 27.44
N LEU A 271 -36.33 -15.12 26.59
CA LEU A 271 -36.34 -14.22 25.44
C LEU A 271 -36.53 -12.76 25.87
N ASN A 272 -37.33 -12.53 26.91
CA ASN A 272 -37.50 -11.20 27.49
C ASN A 272 -36.19 -10.70 28.13
N HIS A 273 -35.47 -11.56 28.85
CA HIS A 273 -34.13 -11.26 29.36
C HIS A 273 -33.14 -10.96 28.23
N TYR A 274 -33.12 -11.80 27.17
CA TYR A 274 -32.29 -11.59 26.00
C TYR A 274 -32.56 -10.24 25.31
N LEU A 275 -33.83 -9.88 25.08
CA LEU A 275 -34.20 -8.58 24.48
C LEU A 275 -33.81 -7.37 25.35
N ASN A 276 -33.75 -7.55 26.68
CA ASN A 276 -33.31 -6.51 27.62
C ASN A 276 -31.78 -6.36 27.70
N LEU A 277 -31.02 -7.39 27.34
CA LEU A 277 -29.55 -7.33 27.23
C LEU A 277 -29.08 -6.56 25.98
N ALA A 278 -30.00 -6.27 25.05
CA ALA A 278 -29.75 -5.58 23.82
C ALA A 278 -29.27 -4.13 24.09
N SER A 279 -27.95 -3.95 24.09
CA SER A 279 -27.30 -2.66 24.23
C SER A 279 -27.20 -2.00 22.85
N LYS A 280 -27.63 -0.74 22.76
CA LYS A 280 -27.47 0.04 21.53
C LYS A 280 -25.99 0.11 21.18
N CYS A 281 -25.68 -0.07 19.90
CA CYS A 281 -24.32 0.13 19.42
C CYS A 281 -23.82 1.49 19.93
N PRO A 282 -22.62 1.57 20.55
CA PRO A 282 -22.07 2.85 21.00
C PRO A 282 -21.80 3.80 19.82
N ASN A 283 -21.86 3.29 18.58
CA ASN A 283 -21.93 4.11 17.38
C ASN A 283 -23.37 4.61 17.15
N PRO A 284 -23.66 5.92 17.31
CA PRO A 284 -25.00 6.48 17.13
C PRO A 284 -25.52 6.37 15.68
N LYS A 285 -24.64 6.17 14.69
CA LYS A 285 -24.99 5.94 13.27
C LYS A 285 -25.33 4.48 12.95
N CYS A 286 -25.23 3.60 13.94
CA CYS A 286 -25.54 2.18 13.80
C CYS A 286 -26.85 1.88 14.53
N ALA A 287 -27.89 1.55 13.78
CA ALA A 287 -29.15 1.05 14.35
C ALA A 287 -29.02 -0.39 14.92
N GLY A 288 -27.82 -0.96 14.90
CA GLY A 288 -27.53 -2.27 15.42
C GLY A 288 -27.53 -2.31 16.95
N VAL A 289 -27.79 -3.49 17.47
CA VAL A 289 -27.89 -3.77 18.91
C VAL A 289 -27.03 -5.00 19.17
N TYR A 290 -26.31 -5.03 20.29
CA TYR A 290 -25.49 -6.19 20.69
C TYR A 290 -25.99 -6.72 22.04
N PHE A 291 -25.84 -8.02 22.26
CA PHE A 291 -26.49 -8.72 23.38
C PHE A 291 -25.53 -9.12 24.49
N ASP A 292 -24.21 -9.11 24.25
CA ASP A 292 -23.21 -9.53 25.23
C ASP A 292 -22.09 -8.49 25.36
N SER A 293 -21.91 -7.98 26.58
CA SER A 293 -20.82 -7.08 26.98
C SER A 293 -19.61 -7.88 27.47
N CYS A 294 -19.06 -8.76 26.61
CA CYS A 294 -17.81 -9.45 26.92
C CYS A 294 -16.65 -8.88 26.08
N VAL A 295 -15.81 -8.07 26.72
CA VAL A 295 -14.65 -7.32 26.17
C VAL A 295 -13.49 -8.21 25.68
N ARG A 296 -13.75 -9.48 25.34
CA ARG A 296 -12.78 -10.38 24.68
C ARG A 296 -13.27 -10.99 23.37
N HIS A 297 -14.57 -10.94 23.10
CA HIS A 297 -15.19 -11.50 21.89
C HIS A 297 -16.33 -10.58 21.45
N ILE A 298 -15.99 -9.44 20.83
CA ILE A 298 -17.03 -8.57 20.28
C ILE A 298 -17.57 -9.22 18.99
N LYS A 299 -18.59 -10.07 19.13
CA LYS A 299 -19.47 -10.47 18.02
C LYS A 299 -20.37 -9.27 17.72
N PHE A 300 -19.94 -8.40 16.80
CA PHE A 300 -20.88 -7.45 16.24
C PHE A 300 -21.94 -8.26 15.45
N VAL A 301 -23.23 -8.10 15.75
CA VAL A 301 -24.34 -8.58 14.89
C VAL A 301 -25.16 -7.38 14.40
N ASP A 302 -25.13 -7.10 13.09
CA ASP A 302 -26.01 -6.09 12.51
C ASP A 302 -27.32 -6.76 12.18
N PHE A 303 -28.43 -6.10 12.48
CA PHE A 303 -29.76 -6.64 12.15
C PHE A 303 -29.99 -6.72 10.64
N CYS A 304 -29.09 -6.16 9.82
CA CYS A 304 -29.14 -6.24 8.35
C CYS A 304 -28.33 -7.40 7.74
N GLY A 305 -27.67 -8.26 8.53
CA GLY A 305 -27.05 -9.48 8.01
C GLY A 305 -25.89 -9.29 7.03
N LYS A 306 -25.29 -8.09 6.93
CA LYS A 306 -24.05 -7.88 6.17
C LYS A 306 -22.87 -7.89 7.14
N TYR A 307 -22.09 -8.97 7.06
CA TYR A 307 -20.77 -9.21 7.63
C TYR A 307 -20.24 -8.16 8.61
N ARG A 308 -20.13 -8.56 9.87
CA ARG A 308 -19.43 -7.80 10.89
C ARG A 308 -18.14 -8.51 11.21
N LEU A 309 -17.03 -7.91 10.77
CA LEU A 309 -15.69 -8.35 11.10
C LEU A 309 -15.38 -8.02 12.57
N PRO A 310 -15.20 -9.01 13.47
CA PRO A 310 -14.49 -8.80 14.73
C PRO A 310 -13.00 -8.50 14.46
N LEU A 311 -12.70 -7.37 13.81
CA LEU A 311 -11.34 -6.89 13.58
C LEU A 311 -10.56 -6.84 14.92
N MET A 312 -11.26 -6.49 16.00
CA MET A 312 -10.76 -6.43 17.38
C MET A 312 -10.17 -7.75 17.90
N HIS A 313 -10.62 -8.91 17.42
CA HIS A 313 -10.09 -10.20 17.86
C HIS A 313 -8.67 -10.47 17.31
N TYR A 314 -8.38 -9.88 16.16
CA TYR A 314 -7.08 -9.96 15.48
C TYR A 314 -6.17 -8.78 15.84
N LEU A 315 -6.65 -7.84 16.68
CA LEU A 315 -5.89 -6.71 17.22
C LEU A 315 -5.26 -7.08 18.56
N CYS A 316 -4.27 -7.97 18.53
CA CYS A 316 -3.20 -8.19 19.53
C CYS A 316 -2.47 -9.52 19.28
N SER A 317 -1.19 -9.57 19.60
CA SER A 317 -0.38 -10.79 19.59
C SER A 317 -0.86 -11.78 20.69
N PRO A 318 -0.73 -13.11 20.48
CA PRO A 318 -0.89 -14.11 21.54
C PRO A 318 0.07 -13.92 22.73
N GLN A 319 1.06 -13.02 22.63
CA GLN A 319 2.03 -12.67 23.67
C GLN A 319 1.70 -11.39 24.45
N CYS A 320 0.52 -10.78 24.25
CA CYS A 320 0.12 -9.58 25.00
C CYS A 320 -0.25 -9.92 26.47
N SER A 321 0.76 -9.97 27.34
CA SER A 321 0.62 -10.14 28.80
C SER A 321 0.85 -8.84 29.59
N SER A 322 0.51 -7.67 29.04
CA SER A 322 0.56 -6.40 29.79
C SER A 322 -0.84 -5.96 30.20
N PRO A 323 -1.08 -5.62 31.49
CA PRO A 323 -2.31 -4.99 31.90
C PRO A 323 -2.38 -3.57 31.29
N CYS A 324 -3.52 -3.23 30.70
CA CYS A 324 -3.79 -1.89 30.18
C CYS A 324 -3.75 -0.87 31.33
N SER A 325 -2.78 0.04 31.32
CA SER A 325 -2.83 1.28 32.09
C SER A 325 -2.71 2.46 31.14
N SER A 326 -3.85 2.98 30.71
CA SER A 326 -3.96 4.37 30.25
C SER A 326 -5.44 4.75 30.29
N ASN A 327 -5.75 5.70 31.17
CA ASN A 327 -7.06 6.25 31.46
C ASN A 327 -7.82 6.67 30.18
N PRO A 328 -9.15 6.45 30.12
CA PRO A 328 -10.01 7.12 29.15
C PRO A 328 -10.46 8.45 29.77
N GLN A 329 -9.84 9.55 29.38
CA GLN A 329 -10.41 10.88 29.62
C GLN A 329 -10.53 11.62 28.30
N SER A 330 -11.81 11.85 27.95
CA SER A 330 -12.38 13.02 27.30
C SER A 330 -11.69 13.57 26.07
N ASP A 331 -12.34 13.42 24.92
CA ASP A 331 -12.80 14.59 24.16
C ASP A 331 -14.11 14.22 23.46
N ALA A 332 -15.20 14.60 24.11
CA ALA A 332 -16.51 14.70 23.51
C ALA A 332 -16.63 16.11 22.94
N GLU A 333 -16.35 16.27 21.66
CA GLU A 333 -16.88 17.39 20.88
C GLU A 333 -17.81 16.84 19.81
N SER A 334 -19.03 17.33 19.89
CA SER A 334 -20.15 17.09 18.99
C SER A 334 -19.85 17.61 17.60
N GLU A 335 -19.86 16.74 16.59
CA GLU A 335 -19.97 17.17 15.20
C GLU A 335 -21.21 16.53 14.56
N ASP A 336 -22.04 17.41 14.01
CA ASP A 336 -23.30 17.17 13.33
C ASP A 336 -23.23 16.06 12.26
N GLU A 337 -24.32 15.31 12.12
CA GLU A 337 -24.42 14.18 11.20
C GLU A 337 -24.37 14.52 9.70
N ASN A 338 -24.21 15.79 9.31
CA ASN A 338 -24.05 16.20 7.92
C ASN A 338 -22.60 16.32 7.43
N SER A 339 -21.60 16.02 8.27
CA SER A 339 -20.19 15.95 7.85
C SER A 339 -19.52 14.68 8.36
N VAL A 340 -19.80 13.53 7.73
CA VAL A 340 -18.82 12.43 7.77
C VAL A 340 -17.66 12.89 6.89
N PRO A 341 -16.43 13.09 7.41
CA PRO A 341 -15.30 13.42 6.55
C PRO A 341 -15.12 12.28 5.55
N ALA A 342 -14.92 12.59 4.28
CA ALA A 342 -14.70 11.61 3.22
C ALA A 342 -13.46 10.71 3.48
N ASP A 343 -12.67 11.01 4.51
CA ASP A 343 -11.30 10.53 4.70
C ASP A 343 -11.15 9.32 5.64
N ARG A 344 -12.24 8.74 6.17
CA ARG A 344 -12.17 7.50 6.98
C ARG A 344 -12.00 6.24 6.12
N LEU A 345 -11.49 5.14 6.73
CA LEU A 345 -11.32 3.82 6.10
C LEU A 345 -12.56 3.36 5.35
N GLN A 346 -12.47 3.45 4.02
CA GLN A 346 -13.58 3.21 3.10
C GLN A 346 -13.66 1.74 2.72
N ARG A 347 -12.52 1.04 2.60
CA ARG A 347 -12.45 -0.30 2.03
C ARG A 347 -11.47 -1.19 2.78
N VAL A 348 -11.96 -2.33 3.28
CA VAL A 348 -11.13 -3.42 3.78
C VAL A 348 -11.33 -4.63 2.88
N LEU A 349 -10.29 -5.02 2.14
CA LEU A 349 -10.32 -6.12 1.18
C LEU A 349 -9.83 -7.41 1.84
N LEU A 350 -10.76 -8.34 2.07
CA LEU A 350 -10.53 -9.61 2.78
C LEU A 350 -10.92 -10.84 1.95
N GLY A 351 -11.71 -10.66 0.89
CA GLY A 351 -12.25 -11.73 0.06
C GLY A 351 -11.37 -12.05 -1.13
#